data_AF-A0A1S3MDJ3-F1
#
_entry.id   AF-A0A1S3MDJ3-F1
#
_cell.length_a   1.000
_cell.length_b   1.000
_cell.length_c   1.000
_cell.angle_alpha   90.00
_cell.angle_beta   90.00
_cell.angle_gamma   90.00
#
_symmetry.space_group_name_H-M   'P 1'
#
loop_
_entity.id
_entity.type
_entity.pdbx_description
1 polymer ?
#
loop_
_entity_poly.entity_id
_entity_poly.type
_entity_poly.pdbx_seq_one_letter_code
_entity_poly.pdbx_strand_id
1 'polypeptide(L)'
;MFGLFRKNKLVKIRSLNETTKHGVAATSLKELLKKGSKLLQVPLVGSHICLYEDGTELSEDYFRSLPDHAELVLLAMDESWSGFVCDIGRLLDTDRNSDLLIDAAKGLLTDERSPKRRKLLGELLLHLKDSSETENREDDEDWFQGIDVRFKTKSAYMKYNCESRIRGYMKEVDSYAQTIQKPKLKAEYKKTAESLVMQLKSDKYNGCYFNRTEKELNRLCTKDGWFSCQGAFDQDECISLHSINPYGNRESRIVFSTWNLDHRLEYVPGFFRWH
;
A
#
# COMPACT_ATOMS: atom_id res chain seq x y z
N MET A 1 -45.22 -45.86 3.58
CA MET A 1 -43.89 -45.23 3.50
C MET A 1 -43.92 -44.16 2.42
N PHE A 2 -44.20 -42.91 2.77
CA PHE A 2 -44.12 -41.79 1.83
C PHE A 2 -42.67 -41.30 1.77
N GLY A 3 -41.99 -41.56 0.66
CA GLY A 3 -40.66 -40.99 0.42
C GLY A 3 -40.76 -39.48 0.32
N LEU A 4 -40.17 -38.77 1.28
CA LEU A 4 -39.92 -37.34 1.17
C LEU A 4 -39.07 -37.12 -0.09
N PHE A 5 -39.69 -36.61 -1.15
CA PHE A 5 -38.97 -36.10 -2.31
C PHE A 5 -38.02 -35.00 -1.80
N ARG A 6 -36.72 -35.33 -1.71
CA ARG A 6 -35.71 -34.35 -1.33
C ARG A 6 -35.66 -33.28 -2.41
N LYS A 7 -36.13 -32.08 -2.10
CA LYS A 7 -36.11 -30.94 -3.00
C LYS A 7 -34.66 -30.69 -3.44
N ASN A 8 -34.42 -30.61 -4.75
CA ASN A 8 -33.12 -30.21 -5.29
C ASN A 8 -32.80 -28.82 -4.80
N LYS A 9 -31.61 -28.65 -4.22
CA LYS A 9 -31.07 -27.32 -3.92
C LYS A 9 -30.24 -26.84 -5.09
N LEU A 10 -30.50 -25.61 -5.50
CA LEU A 10 -29.73 -24.93 -6.55
C LEU A 10 -28.64 -24.11 -5.86
N VAL A 11 -27.38 -24.34 -6.20
CA VAL A 11 -26.24 -23.59 -5.66
C VAL A 11 -25.32 -23.15 -6.80
N LYS A 12 -24.46 -22.17 -6.54
CA LYS A 12 -23.39 -21.77 -7.45
C LYS A 12 -22.06 -22.21 -6.85
N ILE A 13 -21.28 -23.00 -7.58
CA ILE A 13 -19.97 -23.48 -7.12
C ILE A 13 -18.86 -22.91 -7.99
N ARG A 14 -17.74 -22.52 -7.38
CA ARG A 14 -16.49 -22.15 -8.05
C ARG A 14 -15.33 -22.96 -7.48
N SER A 15 -14.24 -23.08 -8.24
CA SER A 15 -12.98 -23.58 -7.72
C SER A 15 -12.25 -22.48 -6.95
N LEU A 16 -11.20 -22.85 -6.20
CA LEU A 16 -10.36 -21.90 -5.50
C LEU A 16 -9.86 -20.81 -6.48
N ASN A 17 -9.17 -21.20 -7.55
CA ASN A 17 -8.42 -20.26 -8.41
C ASN A 17 -9.23 -19.62 -9.55
N GLU A 18 -10.46 -20.09 -9.82
CA GLU A 18 -11.28 -19.54 -10.89
C GLU A 18 -12.34 -18.59 -10.35
N THR A 19 -12.59 -17.50 -11.07
CA THR A 19 -13.67 -16.54 -10.77
C THR A 19 -15.02 -16.97 -11.34
N THR A 20 -15.03 -17.98 -12.22
CA THR A 20 -16.24 -18.47 -12.87
C THR A 20 -17.07 -19.31 -11.91
N LYS A 21 -18.37 -18.99 -11.83
CA LYS A 21 -19.34 -19.68 -10.98
C LYS A 21 -20.25 -20.56 -11.84
N HIS A 22 -20.45 -21.80 -11.41
CA HIS A 22 -21.28 -22.76 -12.11
C HIS A 22 -22.51 -23.13 -11.29
N GLY A 23 -23.69 -23.07 -11.89
CA GLY A 23 -24.92 -23.52 -11.24
C GLY A 23 -24.97 -25.05 -11.15
N VAL A 24 -25.14 -25.58 -9.94
CA VAL A 24 -25.27 -27.02 -9.69
C VAL A 24 -26.53 -27.28 -8.86
N ALA A 25 -27.34 -28.23 -9.34
CA ALA A 25 -28.46 -28.77 -8.58
C ALA A 25 -28.02 -30.03 -7.85
N ALA A 26 -28.24 -30.11 -6.53
CA ALA A 26 -27.92 -31.29 -5.73
C ALA A 26 -28.93 -31.51 -4.60
N THR A 27 -29.16 -32.78 -4.24
CA THR A 27 -30.04 -33.18 -3.12
C THR A 27 -29.29 -33.40 -1.81
N SER A 28 -27.95 -33.49 -1.87
CA SER A 28 -27.06 -33.73 -0.73
C SER A 28 -25.69 -33.10 -0.98
N LEU A 29 -24.94 -32.84 0.09
CA LEU A 29 -23.57 -32.34 0.01
C LEU A 29 -22.65 -33.36 -0.69
N LYS A 30 -22.84 -34.66 -0.43
CA LYS A 30 -22.09 -35.72 -1.12
C LYS A 30 -22.33 -35.74 -2.63
N GLU A 31 -23.55 -35.48 -3.07
CA GLU A 31 -23.87 -35.35 -4.50
C GLU A 31 -23.25 -34.09 -5.09
N LEU A 32 -23.32 -32.97 -4.36
CA LEU A 32 -22.70 -31.71 -4.77
C LEU A 32 -21.18 -31.86 -4.94
N LEU A 33 -20.50 -32.50 -3.99
CA LEU A 33 -19.06 -32.79 -4.06
C LEU A 33 -18.69 -33.60 -5.31
N LYS A 34 -19.46 -34.65 -5.62
CA LYS A 34 -19.22 -35.47 -6.83
C LYS A 34 -19.42 -34.66 -8.12
N LYS A 35 -20.49 -33.88 -8.20
CA LYS A 35 -20.78 -33.04 -9.38
C LYS A 35 -19.75 -31.93 -9.53
N GLY A 36 -19.42 -31.25 -8.44
CA GLY A 36 -18.42 -30.19 -8.38
C GLY A 36 -17.02 -30.68 -8.75
N SER A 37 -16.58 -31.81 -8.16
CA SER A 37 -15.29 -32.44 -8.45
C SER A 37 -15.15 -32.78 -9.93
N LYS A 38 -16.19 -33.34 -10.56
CA LYS A 38 -16.18 -33.62 -12.00
C LYS A 38 -16.16 -32.35 -12.85
N LEU A 39 -16.90 -31.32 -12.44
CA LEU A 39 -17.05 -30.08 -13.19
C LEU A 39 -15.79 -29.22 -13.16
N LEU A 40 -15.18 -29.10 -11.98
CA LEU A 40 -14.04 -28.23 -11.69
C LEU A 40 -12.70 -28.99 -11.69
N GLN A 41 -12.72 -30.29 -12.00
CA GLN A 41 -11.54 -31.17 -12.03
C GLN A 41 -10.75 -31.22 -10.71
N VAL A 42 -11.42 -31.03 -9.57
CA VAL A 42 -10.81 -31.10 -8.23
C VAL A 42 -10.85 -32.56 -7.71
N PRO A 43 -9.79 -33.10 -7.10
CA PRO A 43 -9.78 -34.47 -6.58
C PRO A 43 -10.84 -34.70 -5.49
N LEU A 44 -11.75 -35.66 -5.68
CA LEU A 44 -12.84 -35.93 -4.74
C LEU A 44 -12.37 -36.32 -3.33
N VAL A 45 -11.20 -36.97 -3.22
CA VAL A 45 -10.65 -37.42 -1.94
C VAL A 45 -10.10 -36.21 -1.19
N GLY A 46 -10.60 -36.00 0.03
CA GLY A 46 -10.24 -34.84 0.85
C GLY A 46 -10.88 -33.52 0.40
N SER A 47 -11.65 -33.52 -0.69
CA SER A 47 -12.41 -32.33 -1.11
C SER A 47 -13.45 -31.93 -0.07
N HIS A 48 -13.54 -30.64 0.16
CA HIS A 48 -14.55 -30.04 1.03
C HIS A 48 -15.15 -28.78 0.37
N ILE A 49 -16.29 -28.34 0.87
CA ILE A 49 -17.01 -27.18 0.34
C ILE A 49 -17.27 -26.22 1.48
N CYS A 50 -17.03 -24.93 1.24
CA CYS A 50 -17.36 -23.86 2.17
C CYS A 50 -18.21 -22.78 1.50
N LEU A 51 -18.77 -21.89 2.31
CA LEU A 51 -19.40 -20.67 1.83
C LEU A 51 -18.38 -19.72 1.21
N TYR A 52 -18.79 -19.04 0.15
CA TYR A 52 -17.96 -18.04 -0.52
C TYR A 52 -17.76 -16.78 0.33
N GLU A 53 -18.74 -16.39 1.15
CA GLU A 53 -18.69 -15.11 1.88
C GLU A 53 -17.67 -15.12 3.03
N ASP A 54 -17.62 -16.18 3.82
CA ASP A 54 -16.90 -16.24 5.09
C ASP A 54 -15.99 -17.47 5.26
N GLY A 55 -16.05 -18.45 4.35
CA GLY A 55 -15.27 -19.69 4.49
C GLY A 55 -15.85 -20.72 5.44
N THR A 56 -17.10 -20.56 5.90
CA THR A 56 -17.75 -21.55 6.76
C THR A 56 -17.88 -22.90 6.02
N GLU A 57 -17.25 -23.94 6.55
CA GLU A 57 -17.34 -25.30 6.01
C GLU A 57 -18.78 -25.83 6.09
N LEU A 58 -19.23 -26.48 5.01
CA LEU A 58 -20.58 -27.02 4.94
C LEU A 58 -20.66 -28.38 5.62
N SER A 59 -21.61 -28.51 6.54
CA SER A 59 -22.18 -29.80 6.94
C SER A 59 -23.41 -30.12 6.08
N GLU A 60 -23.85 -31.40 6.06
CA GLU A 60 -25.09 -31.79 5.36
C GLU A 60 -26.33 -31.04 5.86
N ASP A 61 -26.41 -30.78 7.17
CA ASP A 61 -27.53 -30.05 7.76
C ASP A 61 -27.50 -28.58 7.37
N TYR A 62 -26.31 -27.97 7.39
CA TYR A 62 -26.16 -26.58 6.98
C TYR A 62 -26.44 -26.39 5.48
N PHE A 63 -25.96 -27.30 4.64
CA PHE A 63 -26.28 -27.31 3.21
C PHE A 63 -27.79 -27.29 2.96
N ARG A 64 -28.60 -27.97 3.77
CA ARG A 64 -30.07 -27.97 3.66
C ARG A 64 -30.75 -26.69 4.14
N SER A 65 -30.12 -25.91 5.02
CA SER A 65 -30.65 -24.61 5.43
C SER A 65 -30.28 -23.46 4.49
N LEU A 66 -29.29 -23.63 3.60
CA LEU A 66 -28.88 -22.55 2.68
C LEU A 66 -30.01 -22.03 1.78
N PRO A 67 -30.01 -20.74 1.40
CA PRO A 67 -30.91 -20.25 0.36
C PRO A 67 -30.58 -20.87 -1.01
N ASP A 68 -31.57 -20.87 -1.90
CA ASP A 68 -31.32 -21.20 -3.31
C ASP A 68 -30.36 -20.16 -3.92
N HIS A 69 -29.48 -20.62 -4.80
CA HIS A 69 -28.38 -19.88 -5.43
C HIS A 69 -27.26 -19.40 -4.49
N ALA A 70 -27.15 -20.00 -3.30
CA ALA A 70 -26.00 -19.80 -2.42
C ALA A 70 -24.67 -20.04 -3.15
N GLU A 71 -23.68 -19.20 -2.88
CA GLU A 71 -22.37 -19.22 -3.51
C GLU A 71 -21.37 -19.99 -2.66
N LEU A 72 -20.74 -21.00 -3.27
CA LEU A 72 -19.91 -22.00 -2.61
C LEU A 72 -18.56 -22.11 -3.31
N VAL A 73 -17.55 -22.50 -2.55
CA VAL A 73 -16.19 -22.77 -3.05
C VAL A 73 -15.87 -24.24 -2.82
N LEU A 74 -15.43 -24.93 -3.88
CA LEU A 74 -14.89 -26.28 -3.79
C LEU A 74 -13.38 -26.20 -3.59
N LEU A 75 -12.90 -26.88 -2.55
CA LEU A 75 -11.51 -26.88 -2.10
C LEU A 75 -10.95 -28.31 -2.11
N ALA A 76 -9.69 -28.45 -2.53
CA ALA A 76 -8.92 -29.69 -2.37
C ALA A 76 -8.47 -29.88 -0.90
N MET A 77 -7.85 -31.03 -0.59
CA MET A 77 -7.55 -31.46 0.78
C MET A 77 -6.75 -30.45 1.63
N ASP A 78 -5.78 -29.75 1.04
CA ASP A 78 -4.90 -28.79 1.74
C ASP A 78 -5.24 -27.33 1.43
N GLU A 79 -6.36 -27.09 0.73
CA GLU A 79 -6.79 -25.75 0.37
C GLU A 79 -7.71 -25.17 1.45
N SER A 80 -7.67 -23.84 1.62
CA SER A 80 -8.55 -23.14 2.55
C SER A 80 -9.11 -21.88 1.89
N TRP A 81 -10.27 -21.44 2.40
CA TRP A 81 -10.93 -20.22 1.94
C TRP A 81 -11.33 -19.39 3.16
N SER A 82 -10.88 -18.14 3.20
CA SER A 82 -11.16 -17.19 4.27
C SER A 82 -12.11 -16.08 3.80
N GLY A 83 -13.07 -16.42 2.93
CA GLY A 83 -14.03 -15.46 2.39
C GLY A 83 -13.40 -14.51 1.36
N PHE A 84 -14.01 -13.32 1.24
CA PHE A 84 -13.55 -12.26 0.35
C PHE A 84 -12.07 -11.83 0.56
N VAL A 85 -11.49 -12.12 1.72
CA VAL A 85 -10.06 -11.86 2.02
C VAL A 85 -9.15 -12.61 1.03
N CYS A 86 -9.52 -13.82 0.60
CA CYS A 86 -8.74 -14.57 -0.38
C CYS A 86 -8.73 -13.88 -1.75
N ASP A 87 -9.86 -13.34 -2.20
CA ASP A 87 -9.93 -12.62 -3.48
C ASP A 87 -9.13 -11.28 -3.40
N ILE A 88 -9.14 -10.60 -2.25
CA ILE A 88 -8.30 -9.41 -2.01
C ILE A 88 -6.82 -9.79 -2.01
N GLY A 89 -6.43 -10.84 -1.30
CA GLY A 89 -5.04 -11.31 -1.23
C GLY A 89 -4.48 -11.60 -2.62
N ARG A 90 -5.25 -12.27 -3.48
CA ARG A 90 -4.85 -12.53 -4.87
C ARG A 90 -4.72 -11.28 -5.73
N LEU A 91 -5.54 -10.27 -5.48
CA LEU A 91 -5.42 -8.99 -6.15
C LEU A 91 -4.12 -8.29 -5.74
N LEU A 92 -3.70 -8.44 -4.47
CA LEU A 92 -2.48 -7.85 -3.94
C LEU A 92 -1.22 -8.64 -4.33
N ASP A 93 -1.29 -9.96 -4.50
CA ASP A 93 -0.18 -10.85 -4.90
C ASP A 93 0.18 -10.76 -6.41
N THR A 94 -0.04 -9.61 -7.03
CA THR A 94 0.01 -9.41 -8.50
C THR A 94 1.40 -9.21 -9.09
N ASP A 95 2.46 -9.27 -8.28
CA ASP A 95 3.86 -9.03 -8.68
C ASP A 95 4.37 -9.91 -9.84
N ARG A 96 3.72 -11.05 -10.11
CA ARG A 96 4.22 -12.03 -11.09
C ARG A 96 3.99 -11.64 -12.55
N ASN A 97 3.09 -10.69 -12.85
CA ASN A 97 2.73 -10.31 -14.23
C ASN A 97 2.41 -8.80 -14.37
N SER A 98 3.25 -7.93 -13.80
CA SER A 98 3.00 -6.47 -13.76
C SER A 98 2.69 -5.88 -15.13
N ASP A 99 3.43 -6.24 -16.18
CA ASP A 99 3.22 -5.68 -17.54
C ASP A 99 1.84 -6.03 -18.14
N LEU A 100 1.43 -7.30 -18.07
CA LEU A 100 0.10 -7.73 -18.55
C LEU A 100 -1.03 -7.07 -17.76
N LEU A 101 -0.84 -6.89 -16.46
CA LEU A 101 -1.80 -6.21 -15.60
C LEU A 101 -1.87 -4.72 -15.89
N ILE A 102 -0.74 -4.07 -16.15
CA ILE A 102 -0.67 -2.68 -16.58
C ILE A 102 -1.43 -2.51 -17.89
N ASP A 103 -1.21 -3.37 -18.87
CA ASP A 103 -1.90 -3.29 -20.16
C ASP A 103 -3.40 -3.56 -20.03
N ALA A 104 -3.79 -4.54 -19.21
CA ALA A 104 -5.20 -4.78 -18.91
C ALA A 104 -5.85 -3.58 -18.21
N ALA A 105 -5.18 -2.96 -17.22
CA ALA A 105 -5.69 -1.80 -16.50
C ALA A 105 -5.79 -0.55 -17.40
N LYS A 106 -4.83 -0.33 -18.31
CA LYS A 106 -4.91 0.70 -19.36
C LYS A 106 -6.09 0.45 -20.31
N GLY A 107 -6.29 -0.80 -20.73
CA GLY A 107 -7.42 -1.22 -21.54
C GLY A 107 -8.75 -0.88 -20.87
N LEU A 108 -8.91 -1.24 -19.59
CA LEU A 108 -10.08 -0.90 -18.78
C LEU A 108 -10.29 0.61 -18.66
N LEU A 109 -9.21 1.40 -18.57
CA LEU A 109 -9.31 2.85 -18.42
C LEU A 109 -9.79 3.56 -19.69
N THR A 110 -9.55 2.99 -20.88
CA THR A 110 -9.80 3.63 -22.18
C THR A 110 -11.27 4.01 -22.38
N ASP A 111 -12.19 3.14 -21.98
CA ASP A 111 -13.65 3.35 -22.14
C ASP A 111 -14.40 3.60 -20.82
N GLU A 112 -13.68 3.69 -19.68
CA GLU A 112 -14.30 3.79 -18.36
C GLU A 112 -14.86 5.20 -18.10
N ARG A 113 -16.18 5.29 -17.91
CA ARG A 113 -16.86 6.57 -17.67
C ARG A 113 -17.02 6.92 -16.19
N SER A 114 -17.00 5.93 -15.29
CA SER A 114 -17.20 6.17 -13.86
C SER A 114 -15.98 6.89 -13.26
N PRO A 115 -16.15 8.10 -12.67
CA PRO A 115 -15.05 8.81 -12.04
C PRO A 115 -14.39 8.00 -10.92
N LYS A 116 -15.18 7.25 -10.14
CA LYS A 116 -14.66 6.40 -9.06
C LYS A 116 -13.77 5.28 -9.61
N ARG A 117 -14.20 4.63 -10.70
CA ARG A 117 -13.45 3.52 -11.30
C ARG A 117 -12.17 4.02 -11.98
N ARG A 118 -12.23 5.16 -12.67
CA ARG A 118 -11.03 5.82 -13.21
C ARG A 118 -10.01 6.17 -12.13
N LYS A 119 -10.45 6.68 -10.97
CA LYS A 119 -9.57 6.97 -9.84
C LYS A 119 -8.86 5.71 -9.34
N LEU A 120 -9.62 4.65 -9.06
CA LEU A 120 -9.05 3.38 -8.58
C LEU A 120 -8.08 2.74 -9.59
N LEU A 121 -8.43 2.73 -10.87
CA LEU A 121 -7.56 2.21 -11.93
C LEU A 121 -6.30 3.07 -12.11
N GLY A 122 -6.42 4.39 -11.98
CA GLY A 122 -5.28 5.31 -12.03
C GLY A 122 -4.33 5.12 -10.84
N GLU A 123 -4.87 4.97 -9.63
CA GLU A 123 -4.09 4.65 -8.43
C GLU A 123 -3.39 3.30 -8.57
N LEU A 124 -4.09 2.26 -9.03
CA LEU A 124 -3.51 0.95 -9.30
C LEU A 124 -2.35 1.03 -10.31
N LEU A 125 -2.56 1.70 -11.45
CA LEU A 125 -1.52 1.87 -12.47
C LEU A 125 -0.29 2.60 -11.94
N LEU A 126 -0.49 3.59 -11.07
CA LEU A 126 0.60 4.31 -10.44
C LEU A 126 1.44 3.38 -9.55
N HIS A 127 0.79 2.49 -8.80
CA HIS A 127 1.48 1.54 -7.93
C HIS A 127 2.12 0.37 -8.69
N LEU A 128 1.53 -0.06 -9.81
CA LEU A 128 2.12 -1.10 -10.67
C LEU A 128 3.36 -0.60 -11.42
N LYS A 129 3.43 0.69 -11.75
CA LYS A 129 4.61 1.33 -12.35
C LYS A 129 5.62 1.72 -11.26
N ASP A 130 6.02 0.75 -10.45
CA ASP A 130 7.05 0.91 -9.43
C ASP A 130 8.42 0.49 -9.98
N SER A 131 9.39 1.41 -9.89
CA SER A 131 10.79 1.20 -10.25
C SER A 131 11.69 1.36 -9.03
N SER A 132 11.20 1.07 -7.82
CA SER A 132 11.97 1.29 -6.60
C SER A 132 13.31 0.55 -6.62
N GLU A 133 13.39 -0.63 -7.21
CA GLU A 133 14.63 -1.40 -7.34
C GLU A 133 15.72 -0.72 -8.20
N THR A 134 15.35 0.21 -9.09
CA THR A 134 16.33 0.97 -9.88
C THR A 134 16.89 2.13 -9.08
N GLU A 135 18.18 2.43 -9.27
CA GLU A 135 18.87 3.46 -8.49
C GLU A 135 19.48 4.57 -9.37
N ASN A 136 20.00 4.22 -10.55
CA ASN A 136 20.69 5.18 -11.41
C ASN A 136 19.72 5.92 -12.33
N ARG A 137 20.10 7.14 -12.71
CA ARG A 137 19.35 7.96 -13.67
C ARG A 137 19.24 7.31 -15.05
N GLU A 138 20.30 6.65 -15.49
CA GLU A 138 20.36 6.00 -16.81
C GLU A 138 19.35 4.86 -16.93
N ASP A 139 19.01 4.22 -15.81
CA ASP A 139 18.08 3.09 -15.75
C ASP A 139 16.62 3.54 -15.55
N ASP A 140 16.37 4.80 -15.18
CA ASP A 140 15.03 5.32 -14.86
C ASP A 140 14.93 6.84 -15.02
N GLU A 141 15.03 7.34 -16.26
CA GLU A 141 15.00 8.78 -16.54
C GLU A 141 13.68 9.46 -16.13
N ASP A 142 12.57 8.73 -16.22
CA ASP A 142 11.23 9.21 -15.88
C ASP A 142 11.17 9.64 -14.41
N TRP A 143 11.73 8.82 -13.50
CA TRP A 143 11.84 9.20 -12.11
C TRP A 143 12.61 10.50 -11.95
N PHE A 144 13.68 10.78 -12.70
CA PHE A 144 14.49 12.01 -12.56
C PHE A 144 13.94 13.25 -13.28
N GLN A 145 12.78 13.16 -13.92
CA GLN A 145 12.20 14.31 -14.61
C GLN A 145 11.98 15.49 -13.64
N GLY A 146 12.52 16.67 -13.99
CA GLY A 146 12.50 17.86 -13.15
C GLY A 146 13.60 17.95 -12.08
N ILE A 147 14.51 16.97 -12.00
CA ILE A 147 15.69 17.02 -11.13
C ILE A 147 16.93 17.45 -11.92
N ASP A 148 17.70 18.35 -11.31
CA ASP A 148 19.02 18.78 -11.78
C ASP A 148 19.93 17.60 -12.19
N VAL A 149 20.54 17.70 -13.36
CA VAL A 149 21.36 16.65 -14.01
C VAL A 149 22.57 16.19 -13.18
N ARG A 150 22.97 16.95 -12.16
CA ARG A 150 24.05 16.57 -11.23
C ARG A 150 23.71 15.32 -10.41
N PHE A 151 22.42 15.04 -10.17
CA PHE A 151 22.00 13.89 -9.38
C PHE A 151 21.93 12.64 -10.25
N LYS A 152 22.88 11.73 -10.06
CA LYS A 152 22.99 10.48 -10.83
C LYS A 152 22.23 9.31 -10.21
N THR A 153 21.90 9.39 -8.93
CA THR A 153 21.20 8.33 -8.21
C THR A 153 20.01 8.86 -7.41
N LYS A 154 18.99 8.01 -7.21
CA LYS A 154 17.77 8.38 -6.47
C LYS A 154 18.14 8.76 -5.04
N SER A 155 19.00 7.96 -4.41
CA SER A 155 19.49 8.15 -3.05
C SER A 155 20.29 9.43 -2.88
N ALA A 156 21.11 9.82 -3.86
CA ALA A 156 21.83 11.10 -3.81
C ALA A 156 20.87 12.29 -3.84
N TYR A 157 19.81 12.23 -4.66
CA TYR A 157 18.78 13.26 -4.65
C TYR A 157 17.98 13.24 -3.34
N MET A 158 17.54 12.08 -2.86
CA MET A 158 16.73 11.96 -1.64
C MET A 158 17.49 12.45 -0.41
N LYS A 159 18.79 12.15 -0.33
CA LYS A 159 19.72 12.74 0.65
C LYS A 159 19.70 14.26 0.57
N TYR A 160 19.95 14.82 -0.60
CA TYR A 160 19.94 16.27 -0.80
C TYR A 160 18.57 16.91 -0.47
N ASN A 161 17.47 16.22 -0.77
CA ASN A 161 16.11 16.65 -0.43
C ASN A 161 15.96 16.78 1.09
N CYS A 162 16.37 15.76 1.84
CA CYS A 162 16.39 15.80 3.30
C CYS A 162 17.19 16.98 3.84
N GLU A 163 18.43 17.12 3.39
CA GLU A 163 19.29 18.22 3.81
C GLU A 163 18.67 19.58 3.49
N SER A 164 17.97 19.70 2.36
CA SER A 164 17.31 20.94 1.94
C SER A 164 16.13 21.31 2.83
N ARG A 165 15.38 20.32 3.34
CA ARG A 165 14.32 20.54 4.32
C ARG A 165 14.88 21.04 5.65
N ILE A 166 15.95 20.40 6.13
CA ILE A 166 16.61 20.78 7.39
C ILE A 166 17.24 22.18 7.28
N ARG A 167 17.86 22.51 6.14
CA ARG A 167 18.31 23.88 5.84
C ARG A 167 17.14 24.88 5.79
N GLY A 168 15.95 24.44 5.38
CA GLY A 168 14.72 25.23 5.40
C GLY A 168 14.35 25.67 6.81
N TYR A 169 14.30 24.73 7.77
CA TYR A 169 14.00 25.04 9.18
C TYR A 169 15.00 26.04 9.78
N MET A 170 16.28 25.92 9.42
CA MET A 170 17.29 26.87 9.88
C MET A 170 17.07 28.30 9.36
N LYS A 171 16.52 28.46 8.15
CA LYS A 171 16.15 29.80 7.64
C LYS A 171 15.03 30.43 8.47
N GLU A 172 14.11 29.64 9.01
CA GLU A 172 13.06 30.14 9.91
C GLU A 172 13.65 30.61 11.24
N VAL A 173 14.58 29.83 11.81
CA VAL A 173 15.35 30.20 13.01
C VAL A 173 16.12 31.51 12.79
N ASP A 174 16.78 31.67 11.63
CA ASP A 174 17.50 32.90 11.27
C ASP A 174 16.55 34.09 11.05
N SER A 175 15.38 33.85 10.44
CA SER A 175 14.35 34.88 10.24
C SER A 175 13.82 35.41 11.57
N TYR A 176 13.60 34.52 12.55
CA TYR A 176 13.16 34.90 13.90
C TYR A 176 14.13 35.86 14.59
N ALA A 177 15.44 35.77 14.32
CA ALA A 177 16.43 36.70 14.85
C ALA A 177 16.13 38.16 14.49
N GLN A 178 15.41 38.41 13.40
CA GLN A 178 15.02 39.77 13.00
C GLN A 178 13.92 40.37 13.87
N THR A 179 13.09 39.54 14.51
CA THR A 179 12.01 39.97 15.40
C THR A 179 12.52 40.41 16.78
N ILE A 180 13.75 40.01 17.15
CA ILE A 180 14.35 40.32 18.45
C ILE A 180 14.81 41.78 18.48
N GLN A 181 14.10 42.60 19.25
CA GLN A 181 14.38 44.04 19.34
C GLN A 181 15.61 44.38 20.19
N LYS A 182 15.87 43.62 21.26
CA LYS A 182 16.98 43.90 22.19
C LYS A 182 18.30 43.47 21.55
N PRO A 183 19.26 44.40 21.31
CA PRO A 183 20.49 44.09 20.56
C PRO A 183 21.35 43.01 21.21
N LYS A 184 21.48 43.04 22.55
CA LYS A 184 22.24 42.03 23.30
C LYS A 184 21.65 40.63 23.16
N LEU A 185 20.33 40.50 23.33
CA LEU A 185 19.64 39.22 23.16
C LEU A 185 19.70 38.72 21.71
N LYS A 186 19.59 39.63 20.73
CA LYS A 186 19.73 39.28 19.31
C LYS A 186 21.12 38.72 19.00
N ALA A 187 22.17 39.30 19.58
CA ALA A 187 23.53 38.80 19.41
C ALA A 187 23.73 37.42 20.04
N GLU A 188 23.23 37.19 21.27
CA GLU A 188 23.28 35.88 21.93
C GLU A 188 22.48 34.81 21.18
N TYR A 189 21.29 35.16 20.69
CA TYR A 189 20.47 34.28 19.86
C TYR A 189 21.21 33.88 18.58
N LYS A 190 21.75 34.84 17.84
CA LYS A 190 22.51 34.56 16.61
C LYS A 190 23.72 33.68 16.87
N LYS A 191 24.46 33.93 17.95
CA LYS A 191 25.59 33.08 18.35
C LYS A 191 25.16 31.63 18.59
N THR A 192 24.01 31.44 19.24
CA THR A 192 23.45 30.11 19.50
C THR A 192 23.00 29.44 18.20
N ALA A 193 22.27 30.16 17.34
CA ALA A 193 21.85 29.70 16.02
C ALA A 193 23.03 29.28 15.14
N GLU A 194 24.11 30.07 15.12
CA GLU A 194 25.36 29.74 14.42
C GLU A 194 25.99 28.45 14.94
N SER A 195 25.98 28.21 16.26
CA SER A 195 26.47 26.96 16.85
C SER A 195 25.65 25.75 16.38
N LEU A 196 24.32 25.89 16.30
CA LEU A 196 23.44 24.83 15.78
C LEU A 196 23.71 24.57 14.29
N VAL A 197 23.92 25.62 13.48
CA VAL A 197 24.32 25.48 12.08
C VAL A 197 25.63 24.71 11.94
N MET A 198 26.60 24.98 12.80
CA MET A 198 27.89 24.28 12.77
C MET A 198 27.76 22.80 13.12
N GLN A 199 26.91 22.46 14.09
CA GLN A 199 26.57 21.07 14.39
C GLN A 199 25.88 20.40 13.20
N LEU A 200 24.84 21.03 12.64
CA LEU A 200 24.15 20.52 11.46
C LEU A 200 25.10 20.33 10.27
N LYS A 201 26.06 21.23 10.03
CA LYS A 201 27.08 21.05 8.99
C LYS A 201 27.95 19.82 9.25
N SER A 202 28.39 19.61 10.50
CA SER A 202 29.15 18.42 10.90
C SER A 202 28.36 17.14 10.61
N ASP A 203 27.07 17.17 10.89
CA ASP A 203 26.15 16.03 10.71
C ASP A 203 25.54 15.97 9.30
N LYS A 204 26.09 16.75 8.35
CA LYS A 204 25.64 16.81 6.94
C LYS A 204 24.12 17.03 6.83
N TYR A 205 23.59 17.92 7.67
CA TYR A 205 22.19 18.28 7.79
C TYR A 205 21.27 17.05 7.87
N ASN A 206 21.72 15.99 8.54
CA ASN A 206 21.04 14.69 8.68
C ASN A 206 20.47 14.13 7.37
N GLY A 207 21.14 14.39 6.24
CA GLY A 207 20.68 13.91 4.93
C GLY A 207 20.52 12.40 4.85
N CYS A 208 21.18 11.65 5.77
CA CYS A 208 21.06 10.20 5.88
C CYS A 208 19.63 9.72 6.14
N TYR A 209 18.77 10.53 6.76
CA TYR A 209 17.39 10.13 7.09
C TYR A 209 16.59 9.70 5.88
N PHE A 210 16.79 10.30 4.71
CA PHE A 210 16.08 9.91 3.50
C PHE A 210 16.91 9.03 2.57
N ASN A 211 18.12 8.63 2.94
CA ASN A 211 18.99 7.84 2.09
C ASN A 211 18.85 6.34 2.41
N ARG A 212 18.12 5.58 1.58
CA ARG A 212 17.92 4.14 1.77
C ARG A 212 19.20 3.29 1.77
N THR A 213 20.30 3.82 1.23
CA THR A 213 21.61 3.12 1.23
C THR A 213 22.37 3.25 2.55
N GLU A 214 21.91 4.11 3.47
CA GLU A 214 22.51 4.24 4.80
C GLU A 214 22.18 3.05 5.70
N LYS A 215 22.94 2.93 6.79
CA LYS A 215 22.66 1.97 7.86
C LYS A 215 21.27 2.22 8.43
N GLU A 216 20.59 1.14 8.80
CA GLU A 216 19.21 1.18 9.30
C GLU A 216 18.99 2.19 10.43
N LEU A 217 19.91 2.27 11.39
CA LEU A 217 19.85 3.22 12.50
C LEU A 217 19.93 4.70 12.09
N ASN A 218 20.39 4.98 10.86
CA ASN A 218 20.63 6.34 10.37
C ASN A 218 19.59 6.80 9.32
N ARG A 219 18.67 5.92 8.91
CA ARG A 219 17.65 6.20 7.89
C ARG A 219 16.25 6.03 8.48
N LEU A 220 15.28 6.77 7.93
CA LEU A 220 13.87 6.70 8.31
C LEU A 220 13.05 5.75 7.43
N CYS A 221 13.66 5.22 6.38
CA CYS A 221 13.04 4.27 5.46
C CYS A 221 13.63 2.86 5.57
N THR A 222 12.91 1.89 5.02
CA THR A 222 13.44 0.53 4.80
C THR A 222 14.58 0.56 3.77
N LYS A 223 15.28 -0.57 3.61
CA LYS A 223 16.30 -0.74 2.55
C LYS A 223 15.74 -0.52 1.14
N ASP A 224 14.46 -0.82 0.95
CA ASP A 224 13.76 -0.72 -0.33
C ASP A 224 13.18 0.70 -0.55
N GLY A 225 13.27 1.57 0.46
CA GLY A 225 12.90 2.99 0.37
C GLY A 225 11.52 3.34 0.92
N TRP A 226 10.85 2.42 1.62
CA TRP A 226 9.53 2.67 2.22
C TRP A 226 9.63 3.51 3.48
N PHE A 227 8.89 4.62 3.52
CA PHE A 227 8.68 5.45 4.70
C PHE A 227 7.32 5.14 5.29
N SER A 228 7.26 5.04 6.62
CA SER A 228 6.01 4.86 7.37
C SER A 228 5.72 6.11 8.18
N CYS A 229 4.47 6.55 8.18
CA CYS A 229 4.04 7.67 9.00
C CYS A 229 4.11 7.29 10.48
N GLN A 230 4.70 8.17 11.29
CA GLN A 230 4.88 7.99 12.72
C GLN A 230 3.68 8.48 13.55
N GLY A 231 2.55 8.77 12.90
CA GLY A 231 1.36 9.32 13.54
C GLY A 231 1.41 10.85 13.69
N ALA A 232 0.33 11.40 14.26
CA ALA A 232 0.30 12.78 14.70
C ALA A 232 1.23 12.97 15.92
N PHE A 233 1.63 14.20 16.22
CA PHE A 233 2.56 14.50 17.32
C PHE A 233 2.08 13.99 18.70
N ASP A 234 0.76 13.81 18.88
CA ASP A 234 0.08 13.36 20.09
C ASP A 234 -0.33 11.88 20.06
N GLN A 235 0.07 11.13 19.02
CA GLN A 235 -0.21 9.71 18.87
C GLN A 235 1.09 8.91 18.83
N ASP A 236 1.04 7.67 19.31
CA ASP A 236 2.19 6.77 19.24
C ASP A 236 2.40 6.20 17.84
N GLU A 237 1.32 6.07 17.06
CA GLU A 237 1.32 5.44 15.74
C GLU A 237 0.29 6.07 14.78
N CYS A 238 0.50 5.85 13.48
CA CYS A 238 -0.45 6.27 12.46
C CYS A 238 -1.59 5.25 12.31
N ILE A 239 -2.80 5.58 12.77
CA ILE A 239 -3.99 4.72 12.63
C ILE A 239 -4.31 4.39 11.17
N SER A 240 -4.09 5.34 10.26
CA SER A 240 -4.32 5.16 8.83
C SER A 240 -3.21 4.37 8.13
N LEU A 241 -2.14 4.00 8.86
CA LEU A 241 -0.99 3.25 8.35
C LEU A 241 -0.42 3.85 7.06
N HIS A 242 -0.33 5.19 7.00
CA HIS A 242 0.18 5.85 5.81
C HIS A 242 1.62 5.41 5.55
N SER A 243 1.88 5.03 4.30
CA SER A 243 3.22 4.68 3.81
C SER A 243 3.47 5.25 2.44
N ILE A 244 4.72 5.52 2.11
CA ILE A 244 5.11 6.00 0.78
C ILE A 244 6.50 5.51 0.41
N ASN A 245 6.69 5.16 -0.85
CA ASN A 245 8.01 4.91 -1.42
C ASN A 245 8.37 6.00 -2.45
N PRO A 246 9.07 7.07 -2.07
CA PRO A 246 9.46 8.12 -3.02
C PRO A 246 10.50 7.64 -4.05
N TYR A 247 11.07 6.45 -3.88
CA TYR A 247 11.98 5.84 -4.86
C TYR A 247 11.23 5.12 -5.98
N GLY A 248 9.95 4.80 -5.78
CA GLY A 248 9.15 3.98 -6.67
C GLY A 248 8.76 4.63 -7.99
N ASN A 249 8.34 5.90 -7.96
CA ASN A 249 7.98 6.64 -9.17
C ASN A 249 8.04 8.16 -8.94
N ARG A 250 7.96 8.90 -10.05
CA ARG A 250 8.03 10.36 -10.08
C ARG A 250 6.94 11.02 -9.25
N GLU A 251 5.71 10.53 -9.33
CA GLU A 251 4.55 11.09 -8.61
C GLU A 251 4.70 10.87 -7.11
N SER A 252 5.12 9.69 -6.66
CA SER A 252 5.38 9.38 -5.24
C SER A 252 6.50 10.26 -4.70
N ARG A 253 7.56 10.49 -5.47
CA ARG A 253 8.62 11.45 -5.12
C ARG A 253 8.08 12.87 -4.95
N ILE A 254 7.16 13.30 -5.80
CA ILE A 254 6.53 14.63 -5.71
C ILE A 254 5.60 14.70 -4.50
N VAL A 255 4.73 13.71 -4.29
CA VAL A 255 3.85 13.63 -3.11
C VAL A 255 4.65 13.60 -1.82
N PHE A 256 5.84 12.98 -1.81
CA PHE A 256 6.70 13.00 -0.65
C PHE A 256 7.13 14.43 -0.22
N SER A 257 7.05 15.44 -1.10
CA SER A 257 7.24 16.84 -0.70
C SER A 257 6.19 17.36 0.27
N THR A 258 5.01 16.74 0.32
CA THR A 258 3.94 17.07 1.29
C THR A 258 4.08 16.31 2.60
N TRP A 259 4.97 15.30 2.67
CA TRP A 259 5.27 14.58 3.90
C TRP A 259 6.18 15.44 4.77
N ASN A 260 5.73 15.84 5.95
CA ASN A 260 6.51 16.69 6.84
C ASN A 260 7.42 15.87 7.77
N LEU A 261 8.59 16.44 8.07
CA LEU A 261 9.35 16.06 9.27
C LEU A 261 8.80 16.90 10.41
N ASP A 262 7.64 16.49 10.93
CA ASP A 262 6.93 17.29 11.92
C ASP A 262 7.70 17.32 13.25
N HIS A 263 7.64 18.46 13.94
CA HIS A 263 8.30 18.64 15.22
C HIS A 263 7.31 18.23 16.33
N ARG A 264 7.68 17.25 17.16
CA ARG A 264 6.86 16.85 18.33
C ARG A 264 6.62 17.99 19.34
N LEU A 265 7.44 19.02 19.29
CA LEU A 265 7.26 20.27 20.02
C LEU A 265 7.29 21.41 19.00
N GLU A 266 6.16 22.07 18.79
CA GLU A 266 6.07 23.24 17.90
C GLU A 266 6.90 24.39 18.48
N TYR A 267 7.86 24.90 17.70
CA TYR A 267 8.75 25.99 18.14
C TYR A 267 8.13 27.39 17.98
N VAL A 268 6.90 27.50 17.48
CA VAL A 268 6.20 28.78 17.30
C VAL A 268 4.74 28.61 17.72
N PRO A 269 4.27 29.30 18.77
CA PRO A 269 2.84 29.37 19.06
C PRO A 269 2.20 30.33 18.05
N GLY A 270 1.62 29.79 16.99
CA GLY A 270 0.72 30.53 16.11
C GLY A 270 0.81 30.15 14.63
N PHE A 271 -0.30 29.59 14.12
CA PHE A 271 -0.68 29.38 12.71
C PHE A 271 0.13 28.30 11.96
N PHE A 272 -0.41 27.23 11.35
CA PHE A 272 -1.78 26.83 10.98
C PHE A 272 -1.89 25.29 11.12
N ARG A 273 -3.01 24.79 11.66
CA ARG A 273 -3.50 23.41 11.39
C ARG A 273 -3.55 23.19 9.88
N TRP A 274 -3.26 21.97 9.40
CA TRP A 274 -4.15 21.16 8.54
C TRP A 274 -3.63 19.71 8.41
N HIS A 275 -4.58 18.78 8.26
CA HIS A 275 -4.41 17.35 7.98
C HIS A 275 -3.76 17.07 6.63
#